data_AF-A0A7C2L780-F1
#
_entry.id   AF-A0A7C2L780-F1
#
_cell.length_a   1.000
_cell.length_b   1.000
_cell.length_c   1.000
_cell.angle_alpha   90.00
_cell.angle_beta   90.00
_cell.angle_gamma   90.00
#
_symmetry.space_group_name_H-M   'P 1'
#
loop_
_entity.id
_entity.type
_entity.pdbx_description
1 polymer ?
#
loop_
_entity_poly.entity_id
_entity_poly.type
_entity_poly.pdbx_seq_one_letter_code
_entity_poly.pdbx_strand_id
1 'polypeptide(L)'
;MPREVPRAVLVLCVDRDNDVGEVAGLQTPIVGVEALERAAVEFAAKRPEDSDVNAIFAALKLYRELKEQGIANEVEVALVAGHKDEGVKADMRISDEF
;
A
#
# COMPACT_ATOMS: atom_id res chain seq x y z
N MET A 1 -10.15 22.41 20.53
CA MET A 1 -9.49 21.31 21.23
C MET A 1 -8.28 20.90 20.40
N PRO A 2 -7.05 20.84 20.94
CA PRO A 2 -5.96 20.20 20.22
C PRO A 2 -6.35 18.73 19.99
N ARG A 3 -6.23 18.27 18.75
CA ARG A 3 -6.54 16.88 18.39
C ARG A 3 -5.45 16.01 19.02
N GLU A 4 -5.84 15.01 19.82
CA GLU A 4 -4.87 14.04 20.36
C GLU A 4 -4.07 13.43 19.20
N VAL A 5 -2.75 13.39 19.38
CA VAL A 5 -1.82 12.75 18.44
C VAL A 5 -2.13 11.25 18.46
N PRO A 6 -2.50 10.64 17.33
CA PRO A 6 -2.72 9.20 17.27
C PRO A 6 -1.53 8.40 17.80
N ARG A 7 -1.81 7.32 18.53
CA ARG A 7 -0.77 6.38 18.96
C ARG A 7 -0.05 5.77 17.76
N ALA A 8 -0.81 5.29 16.79
CA ALA A 8 -0.31 4.64 15.59
C ALA A 8 -1.12 5.04 14.35
N VAL A 9 -0.46 5.12 13.20
CA VAL A 9 -1.06 5.38 11.89
C VAL A 9 -0.53 4.35 10.89
N LEU A 10 -1.42 3.76 10.10
CA LEU A 10 -1.09 2.91 8.96
C LEU A 10 -1.46 3.65 7.67
N VAL A 11 -0.49 3.80 6.78
CA VAL A 11 -0.73 4.21 5.40
C VAL A 11 -0.97 2.95 4.57
N LEU A 12 -2.19 2.75 4.11
CA LEU A 12 -2.59 1.57 3.35
C LEU A 12 -2.76 1.92 1.87
N CYS A 13 -1.95 1.31 1.01
CA CYS A 13 -2.16 1.26 -0.43
C CYS A 13 -3.07 0.06 -0.75
N VAL A 14 -4.08 0.25 -1.60
CA VAL A 14 -5.06 -0.79 -1.94
C VAL A 14 -5.12 -0.90 -3.45
N ASP A 15 -4.61 -2.00 -3.99
CA ASP A 15 -4.78 -2.40 -5.39
C ASP A 15 -6.00 -3.33 -5.45
N ARG A 16 -7.11 -2.85 -6.01
CA ARG A 16 -8.38 -3.58 -5.89
C ARG A 16 -8.47 -4.75 -6.87
N ASP A 17 -7.88 -4.60 -8.04
CA ASP A 17 -7.89 -5.53 -9.16
C ASP A 17 -6.67 -6.46 -9.20
N ASN A 18 -5.76 -6.35 -8.22
CA ASN A 18 -4.62 -7.24 -8.03
C ASN A 18 -3.62 -7.20 -9.21
N ASP A 19 -3.46 -6.05 -9.85
CA ASP A 19 -2.44 -5.85 -10.88
C ASP A 19 -1.02 -6.04 -10.30
N VAL A 20 -0.78 -5.71 -9.03
CA VAL A 20 0.50 -5.98 -8.35
C VAL A 20 0.81 -7.48 -8.32
N GLY A 21 -0.21 -8.31 -8.12
CA GLY A 21 -0.08 -9.77 -8.11
C GLY A 21 0.05 -10.35 -9.52
N GLU A 22 -0.82 -9.94 -10.44
CA GLU A 22 -0.87 -10.48 -11.81
C GLU A 22 0.33 -10.05 -12.66
N VAL A 23 0.81 -8.81 -12.49
CA VAL A 23 1.88 -8.23 -13.31
C VAL A 23 3.23 -8.43 -12.66
N ALA A 24 3.35 -8.07 -11.38
CA ALA A 24 4.62 -8.09 -10.68
C ALA A 24 4.89 -9.42 -9.97
N GLY A 25 3.91 -10.31 -9.83
CA GLY A 25 4.06 -11.59 -9.13
C GLY A 25 4.24 -11.41 -7.62
N LEU A 26 3.80 -10.26 -7.10
CA LEU A 26 3.95 -9.91 -5.70
C LEU A 26 2.85 -10.57 -4.87
N GLN A 27 3.20 -11.00 -3.65
CA GLN A 27 2.24 -11.57 -2.70
C GLN A 27 1.88 -10.51 -1.66
N THR A 28 0.58 -10.25 -1.53
CA THR A 28 0.01 -9.36 -0.50
C THR A 28 -0.47 -10.17 0.72
N PRO A 29 -0.48 -9.56 1.92
CA PRO A 29 -0.13 -8.17 2.19
C PRO A 29 1.39 -7.94 2.21
N ILE A 30 1.84 -6.81 1.64
CA ILE A 30 3.23 -6.37 1.76
C ILE A 30 3.28 -5.29 2.84
N VAL A 31 4.11 -5.49 3.87
CA VAL A 31 4.19 -4.61 5.02
C VAL A 31 5.61 -4.07 5.17
N GLY A 32 5.71 -2.78 5.49
CA GLY A 32 6.98 -2.11 5.77
C GLY A 32 7.56 -1.40 4.56
N VAL A 33 8.27 -0.31 4.84
CA VAL A 33 8.83 0.61 3.84
C VAL A 33 9.76 -0.08 2.85
N GLU A 34 10.67 -0.93 3.33
CA GLU A 34 11.65 -1.59 2.45
C GLU A 34 10.99 -2.62 1.53
N ALA A 35 9.97 -3.32 2.01
CA ALA A 35 9.26 -4.31 1.23
C ALA A 35 8.39 -3.63 0.15
N LEU A 36 7.70 -2.54 0.50
CA LEU A 36 6.95 -1.73 -0.47
C LEU A 36 7.86 -1.05 -1.50
N GLU A 37 9.03 -0.55 -1.11
CA GLU A 37 9.99 0.05 -2.06
C GLU A 37 10.46 -0.97 -3.09
N ARG A 38 10.82 -2.18 -2.66
CA ARG A 38 11.19 -3.27 -3.58
C ARG A 38 10.04 -3.63 -4.52
N ALA A 39 8.83 -3.80 -3.98
CA ALA A 39 7.62 -4.06 -4.74
C ALA A 39 7.35 -2.97 -5.80
N ALA A 40 7.45 -1.69 -5.42
CA ALA A 40 7.24 -0.55 -6.31
C ALA A 40 8.24 -0.56 -7.48
N VAL A 41 9.52 -0.80 -7.19
CA VAL A 41 10.58 -0.85 -8.21
C VAL A 41 10.40 -2.05 -9.13
N GLU A 42 10.08 -3.23 -8.59
CA GLU A 42 9.84 -4.43 -9.39
C GLU A 42 8.62 -4.29 -10.30
N PHE A 43 7.54 -3.67 -9.81
CA PHE A 43 6.35 -3.41 -10.61
C PHE A 43 6.65 -2.36 -11.69
N ALA A 44 7.25 -1.23 -11.33
CA ALA A 44 7.63 -0.18 -12.28
C ALA A 44 8.59 -0.70 -13.38
N ALA A 45 9.47 -1.63 -13.05
CA ALA A 45 10.38 -2.25 -14.03
C ALA A 45 9.65 -3.13 -15.05
N LYS A 46 8.47 -3.65 -14.71
CA LYS A 46 7.66 -4.51 -15.59
C LYS A 46 6.58 -3.74 -16.34
N ARG A 47 5.93 -2.78 -15.69
CA ARG A 47 4.80 -2.01 -16.23
C ARG A 47 4.83 -0.57 -15.72
N PRO A 48 5.77 0.26 -16.18
CA PRO A 48 5.96 1.64 -15.69
C PRO A 48 4.78 2.58 -15.99
N GLU A 49 3.93 2.24 -16.95
CA GLU A 49 2.75 3.00 -17.34
C GLU A 49 1.54 2.80 -16.41
N ASP A 50 1.59 1.80 -15.53
CA ASP A 50 0.48 1.44 -14.65
C ASP A 50 0.29 2.49 -13.54
N SER A 51 -0.97 2.85 -13.27
CA SER A 51 -1.30 3.81 -12.22
C SER A 51 -1.02 3.28 -10.81
N ASP A 52 -1.01 1.96 -10.61
CA ASP A 52 -0.74 1.36 -9.30
C ASP A 52 0.69 1.60 -8.82
N VAL A 53 1.64 1.70 -9.75
CA VAL A 53 3.01 2.14 -9.45
C VAL A 53 2.99 3.50 -8.75
N ASN A 54 2.17 4.45 -9.25
CA ASN A 54 2.03 5.77 -8.64
C ASN A 54 1.36 5.69 -7.27
N ALA A 55 0.38 4.80 -7.10
CA ALA A 55 -0.30 4.60 -5.82
C ALA A 55 0.68 4.11 -4.73
N ILE A 56 1.57 3.16 -5.05
CA ILE A 56 2.56 2.65 -4.10
C ILE A 56 3.58 3.75 -3.74
N PHE A 57 4.08 4.50 -4.72
CA PHE A 57 4.99 5.61 -4.45
C PHE A 57 4.34 6.75 -3.65
N ALA A 58 3.05 7.01 -3.87
CA ALA A 58 2.29 7.98 -3.07
C ALA A 58 2.15 7.53 -1.61
N ALA A 59 1.91 6.23 -1.36
CA ALA A 59 1.88 5.67 -0.02
C ALA A 59 3.24 5.80 0.70
N LEU A 60 4.34 5.50 0.00
CA LEU A 60 5.70 5.69 0.52
C LEU A 60 6.01 7.16 0.84
N LYS A 61 5.58 8.10 -0.02
CA LYS A 61 5.73 9.54 0.22
C LYS A 61 4.96 9.96 1.47
N LEU A 62 3.68 9.57 1.57
CA LEU A 62 2.83 9.91 2.70
C LEU A 62 3.36 9.33 4.02
N TYR A 63 3.86 8.09 4.01
CA TYR A 63 4.54 7.48 5.16
C TYR A 63 5.68 8.38 5.67
N ARG A 64 6.57 8.83 4.77
CA ARG A 64 7.72 9.68 5.12
C ARG A 64 7.26 11.02 5.68
N GLU A 65 6.28 11.66 5.04
CA GLU A 65 5.73 12.94 5.48
C GLU A 65 5.11 12.85 6.89
N LEU A 66 4.30 11.82 7.16
CA LEU A 66 3.69 11.62 8.47
C LEU A 66 4.72 11.36 9.57
N LYS A 67 5.78 10.62 9.25
CA LYS A 67 6.90 10.34 10.15
C LYS A 67 7.71 11.61 10.43
N GLU A 68 8.01 12.42 9.42
CA GLU A 68 8.74 13.69 9.56
C GLU A 68 7.95 14.73 10.36
N GLN A 69 6.63 14.80 10.14
CA GLN A 69 5.75 15.72 10.86
C GLN A 69 5.47 15.29 12.31
N GLY A 70 5.83 14.06 12.70
CA GLY A 70 5.56 13.53 14.03
C GLY A 70 4.07 13.42 14.35
N ILE A 71 3.23 13.13 13.34
CA ILE A 71 1.77 13.05 13.48
C ILE A 71 1.33 11.83 14.31
N ALA A 72 2.19 10.84 14.49
CA ALA A 72 1.95 9.69 15.36
C ALA A 72 3.27 9.17 15.97
N ASN A 73 3.17 8.44 17.08
CA ASN A 73 4.33 7.78 17.69
C ASN A 73 4.83 6.62 16.81
N GLU A 74 3.89 5.92 16.17
CA GLU A 74 4.15 4.80 15.27
C GLU A 74 3.50 5.11 13.91
N VAL A 75 4.29 5.03 12.84
CA VAL A 75 3.80 5.13 11.46
C VAL A 75 4.25 3.89 10.73
N GLU A 76 3.34 3.21 10.05
CA GLU A 76 3.59 2.01 9.24
C GLU A 76 3.00 2.19 7.84
N VAL A 77 3.47 1.41 6.88
CA VAL A 77 2.92 1.37 5.52
C VAL A 77 2.68 -0.07 5.07
N ALA A 78 1.58 -0.30 4.36
CA ALA A 78 1.29 -1.60 3.78
C ALA A 78 0.59 -1.48 2.42
N LEU A 79 0.65 -2.56 1.64
CA LEU A 79 -0.06 -2.77 0.39
C LEU A 79 -0.89 -4.04 0.51
N VAL A 80 -2.17 -3.92 0.20
CA VAL A 80 -3.10 -5.05 0.06
C VAL A 80 -3.62 -5.11 -1.35
N ALA A 81 -3.98 -6.31 -1.78
CA ALA A 81 -4.58 -6.51 -3.08
C ALA A 81 -5.91 -7.27 -2.99
N GLY A 82 -6.82 -6.94 -3.89
CA GLY A 82 -8.07 -7.65 -4.08
C GLY A 82 -7.93 -8.81 -5.05
N HIS A 83 -8.82 -8.85 -6.04
CA HIS A 83 -8.87 -9.94 -7.00
C HIS A 83 -9.19 -9.38 -8.37
N LYS A 84 -8.55 -9.92 -9.41
CA LYS A 84 -8.73 -9.56 -10.82
C LYS A 84 -10.15 -9.65 -11.39
N ASP A 85 -11.07 -10.28 -10.65
CA ASP A 85 -12.47 -10.41 -11.07
C ASP A 85 -13.29 -9.18 -10.61
N GLU A 86 -12.66 -8.27 -9.87
CA GLU A 86 -13.24 -7.07 -9.26
C GLU A 86 -14.50 -7.36 -8.40
N GLY A 87 -15.24 -6.31 -8.04
CA GLY A 87 -16.51 -6.40 -7.32
C GLY A 87 -16.39 -6.98 -5.92
N VAL A 88 -17.43 -7.69 -5.48
CA VAL A 88 -17.53 -8.22 -4.11
C VAL A 88 -16.40 -9.20 -3.79
N LYS A 89 -15.90 -9.94 -4.79
CA LYS A 89 -14.77 -10.87 -4.58
C LYS A 89 -13.49 -10.12 -4.23
N ALA A 90 -13.19 -9.04 -4.95
CA ALA A 90 -12.05 -8.18 -4.64
C ALA A 90 -12.19 -7.58 -3.23
N ASP A 91 -13.37 -7.07 -2.91
CA ASP A 91 -13.64 -6.45 -1.61
C ASP A 91 -13.52 -7.47 -0.46
N MET A 92 -14.01 -8.71 -0.64
CA MET A 92 -13.84 -9.80 0.32
C MET A 92 -12.37 -10.20 0.47
N ARG A 93 -11.63 -10.33 -0.64
CA ARG A 93 -10.21 -10.69 -0.61
C ARG A 93 -9.39 -9.65 0.17
N ILE A 94 -9.66 -8.36 -0.03
CA ILE A 94 -9.05 -7.27 0.74
C ILE A 94 -9.42 -7.39 2.22
N SER A 95 -10.66 -7.76 2.56
CA SER A 95 -11.07 -7.93 3.95
C SER A 95 -10.42 -9.13 4.66
N ASP A 96 -9.99 -10.13 3.89
CA ASP A 96 -9.23 -11.28 4.37
C ASP A 96 -7.72 -11.00 4.46
N GLU A 97 -7.27 -9.83 4.00
CA GLU A 97 -5.91 -9.37 4.27
C GLU A 97 -5.84 -8.86 5.72
N PHE A 98 -4.94 -9.45 6.50
CA PHE A 98 -4.68 -9.24 7.94
C PHE A 98 -5.56 -10.01 8.93
#